data_AF-A0ABC9PZS6-F1
#
_entry.id   AF-A0ABC9PZS6-F1
#
_cell.length_a   1.000
_cell.length_b   1.000
_cell.length_c   1.000
_cell.angle_alpha   90.00
_cell.angle_beta   90.00
_cell.angle_gamma   90.00
#
_symmetry.space_group_name_H-M   'P 1'
#
loop_
_entity.id
_entity.type
_entity.pdbx_description
1 polymer ?
#
loop_
_entity_poly.entity_id
_entity_poly.type
_entity_poly.pdbx_seq_one_letter_code
_entity_poly.pdbx_strand_id
1 'polypeptide(L)'
;MVKFKVVRAFKDIEHNQHKYKVGELYPAEGYNNPRVELLTNQIKNKYDKVYIVPLDKLTKQELLELCESLQKKASSSMVKSEIVDLLNGEDNDD
;
A
#
# COMPACT_ATOMS: atom_id res chain seq x y z
N MET A 1 -8.57 4.53 -5.97
CA MET A 1 -7.16 4.95 -6.21
C MET A 1 -6.26 3.75 -5.89
N VAL A 2 -5.28 3.40 -6.73
CA VAL A 2 -4.45 2.20 -6.48
C VAL A 2 -3.60 2.41 -5.24
N LYS A 3 -3.71 1.50 -4.27
CA LYS A 3 -2.87 1.52 -3.06
C LYS A 3 -1.69 0.56 -3.19
N PHE A 4 -0.70 0.79 -2.35
CA PHE A 4 0.59 0.10 -2.31
C PHE A 4 0.89 -0.28 -0.88
N LYS A 5 1.51 -1.44 -0.68
CA LYS A 5 2.03 -1.85 0.63
C LYS A 5 3.38 -1.18 0.86
N VAL A 6 3.53 -0.55 2.01
CA VAL A 6 4.83 -0.04 2.47
C VAL A 6 5.66 -1.23 2.93
N VAL A 7 6.75 -1.52 2.21
CA VAL A 7 7.68 -2.62 2.53
C VAL A 7 8.92 -2.12 3.28
N ARG A 8 9.16 -0.81 3.24
CA ARG A 8 10.23 -0.17 3.99
C ARG A 8 9.74 1.17 4.52
N ALA A 9 9.90 1.38 5.82
CA ALA A 9 9.47 2.62 6.46
C ALA A 9 10.17 3.83 5.85
N PHE A 10 9.43 4.91 5.63
CA PHE A 10 9.95 6.17 5.14
C PHE A 10 9.14 7.35 5.68
N LYS A 11 9.75 8.52 5.62
CA LYS A 11 9.11 9.79 5.97
C LYS A 11 8.84 10.55 4.69
N ASP A 12 7.58 10.78 4.37
CA ASP A 12 7.19 11.59 3.23
C ASP A 12 7.12 13.06 3.67
N ILE A 13 8.06 13.87 3.17
CA ILE A 13 8.15 15.29 3.53
C ILE A 13 7.03 16.08 2.84
N GLU A 14 6.62 15.66 1.64
CA GLU A 14 5.57 16.32 0.86
C GLU A 14 4.18 16.02 1.42
N HIS A 15 4.02 14.88 2.10
CA HIS A 15 2.82 14.58 2.86
C HIS A 15 2.94 15.01 4.33
N ASN A 16 3.20 16.30 4.60
CA ASN A 16 3.23 16.87 5.96
C ASN A 16 4.12 16.09 6.95
N GLN A 17 5.28 15.59 6.49
CA GLN A 17 6.19 14.79 7.31
C GLN A 17 5.60 13.47 7.83
N HIS A 18 4.56 12.94 7.17
CA HIS A 18 3.92 11.68 7.53
C HIS A 18 4.93 10.53 7.49
N LYS A 19 4.91 9.70 8.53
CA LYS A 19 5.82 8.56 8.68
C LYS A 19 5.07 7.29 8.35
N TYR A 20 5.34 6.75 7.16
CA TYR A 20 4.84 5.45 6.75
C TYR A 20 5.70 4.34 7.34
N LYS A 21 5.06 3.39 8.01
CA LYS A 21 5.65 2.19 8.59
C LYS A 21 5.44 0.99 7.67
N VAL A 22 6.27 -0.03 7.85
CA VAL A 22 6.11 -1.30 7.12
C VAL A 22 4.76 -1.92 7.47
N GLY A 23 4.03 -2.36 6.44
CA GLY A 23 2.68 -2.90 6.60
C GLY A 23 1.57 -1.85 6.57
N GLU A 24 1.88 -0.57 6.31
CA GLU A 24 0.85 0.44 6.04
C GLU A 24 0.51 0.53 4.54
N LEU A 25 -0.62 1.18 4.24
CA LEU A 25 -1.04 1.49 2.88
C LEU A 25 -0.57 2.89 2.48
N TYR A 26 -0.08 2.99 1.25
CA TYR A 26 0.29 4.24 0.59
C TYR A 26 -0.46 4.37 -0.74
N PRO A 27 -0.89 5.57 -1.15
CA PRO A 27 -0.95 6.78 -0.34
C PRO A 27 -2.01 6.70 0.76
N ALA A 28 -1.88 7.56 1.77
CA ALA A 28 -2.94 7.74 2.76
C ALA A 28 -4.13 8.47 2.11
N GLU A 29 -5.31 8.31 2.69
CA GLU A 29 -6.51 8.98 2.22
C GLU A 29 -6.33 10.51 2.23
N GLY A 30 -6.83 11.18 1.19
CA GLY A 30 -6.69 12.62 1.01
C GLY A 30 -5.33 13.08 0.43
N TYR A 31 -4.37 12.17 0.20
CA TYR A 31 -3.10 12.54 -0.42
C TYR A 31 -3.16 12.47 -1.96
N ASN A 32 -3.33 13.63 -2.59
CA ASN A 32 -3.59 13.74 -4.03
C ASN A 32 -2.36 13.62 -4.94
N ASN A 33 -1.14 13.84 -4.42
CA ASN A 33 0.09 13.83 -5.22
C ASN A 33 1.10 12.77 -4.74
N PRO A 34 0.78 11.47 -4.86
CA PRO A 34 1.67 10.41 -4.41
C PRO A 34 2.89 10.24 -5.34
N ARG A 35 4.09 10.11 -4.76
CA ARG A 35 5.35 9.92 -5.51
C ARG A 35 5.64 8.45 -5.76
N VAL A 36 4.65 7.75 -6.29
CA VAL A 36 4.68 6.29 -6.48
C VAL A 36 5.93 5.87 -7.25
N GLU A 37 6.23 6.50 -8.39
CA GLU A 37 7.34 6.13 -9.28
C GLU A 37 8.72 6.18 -8.61
N LEU A 38 8.92 7.11 -7.66
CA LEU A 38 10.17 7.26 -6.92
C LEU A 38 10.29 6.22 -5.79
N LEU A 39 9.16 5.91 -5.14
CA LEU A 39 9.09 4.95 -4.03
C LEU A 39 9.07 3.50 -4.50
N THR A 40 8.55 3.22 -5.70
CA THR A 40 8.64 1.91 -6.37
C THR A 40 10.01 1.66 -6.99
N ASN A 41 10.91 2.65 -6.96
CA ASN A 41 12.21 2.65 -7.63
C ASN A 41 12.11 2.40 -9.15
N GLN A 42 10.98 2.79 -9.78
CA GLN A 42 10.87 2.80 -11.24
C GLN A 42 11.79 3.86 -11.84
N ILE A 43 11.88 5.01 -11.16
CA ILE A 43 12.91 6.01 -11.40
C ILE A 43 14.00 5.75 -10.35
N LYS A 44 15.23 5.50 -10.81
CA LYS A 44 16.37 5.18 -9.93
C LYS A 44 16.50 6.24 -8.85
N ASN A 45 16.14 5.89 -7.62
CA ASN A 45 16.18 6.83 -6.51
C ASN A 45 17.58 6.91 -5.90
N LYS A 46 17.84 7.95 -5.10
CA LYS A 46 19.16 8.20 -4.48
C LYS A 46 19.69 7.00 -3.68
N TYR A 47 18.81 6.12 -3.21
CA TYR A 47 19.15 5.00 -2.34
C TYR A 47 19.10 3.64 -3.04
N ASP A 48 18.69 3.60 -4.32
CA ASP A 48 18.41 2.39 -5.10
C ASP A 48 17.55 1.36 -4.33
N LYS A 49 16.48 1.84 -3.68
CA LYS A 49 15.66 1.05 -2.75
C LYS A 49 14.19 1.17 -3.05
N VAL A 50 13.48 0.04 -2.99
CA VAL A 50 12.02 -0.01 -3.05
C VAL A 50 11.45 0.27 -1.65
N TYR A 51 10.51 1.20 -1.57
CA TYR A 51 9.81 1.59 -0.34
C TYR A 51 8.36 1.11 -0.32
N ILE A 52 7.71 1.11 -1.49
CA ILE A 52 6.34 0.64 -1.65
C ILE A 52 6.26 -0.38 -2.79
N VAL A 53 5.33 -1.32 -2.66
CA VAL A 53 5.08 -2.37 -3.65
C VAL A 53 3.59 -2.39 -3.99
N PRO A 54 3.22 -2.46 -5.29
CA PRO A 54 1.82 -2.57 -5.68
C PRO A 54 1.22 -3.86 -5.11
N LEU A 55 -0.01 -3.77 -4.63
CA LEU A 55 -0.71 -4.91 -4.02
C LEU A 55 -0.81 -6.12 -4.97
N ASP A 56 -0.93 -5.86 -6.27
CA ASP A 56 -0.94 -6.90 -7.30
C ASP A 56 0.37 -7.71 -7.37
N LYS A 57 1.51 -7.16 -6.95
CA LYS A 57 2.77 -7.91 -6.90
C LYS A 57 2.91 -8.76 -5.62
N LEU A 58 2.04 -8.58 -4.64
CA LEU A 58 2.09 -9.33 -3.39
C LEU A 58 1.48 -10.73 -3.56
N THR A 59 1.85 -11.65 -2.67
CA THR A 59 1.22 -12.97 -2.57
C THR A 59 -0.10 -12.85 -1.80
N LYS A 60 -0.97 -13.85 -1.94
CA LYS A 60 -2.23 -13.92 -1.18
C LYS A 60 -1.97 -13.86 0.33
N GLN A 61 -0.91 -14.52 0.81
CA GLN A 61 -0.54 -14.51 2.23
C GLN A 61 -0.15 -13.10 2.70
N GLU A 62 0.72 -12.41 1.96
CA GLU A 62 1.16 -11.05 2.28
C GLU A 62 0.01 -10.03 2.33
N LEU A 63 -1.02 -10.24 1.50
CA LEU A 63 -2.23 -9.43 1.47
C LEU A 63 -3.16 -9.73 2.66
N LEU A 64 -3.27 -10.99 3.07
CA LEU A 64 -4.02 -11.38 4.27
C LEU A 64 -3.38 -10.78 5.53
N GLU A 65 -2.06 -10.89 5.68
CA GLU A 65 -1.34 -10.30 6.81
C GLU A 65 -1.50 -8.76 6.85
N LEU A 66 -1.55 -8.14 5.67
CA LEU A 66 -1.82 -6.70 5.54
C LEU A 66 -3.24 -6.36 5.99
N CYS A 67 -4.25 -7.14 5.59
CA CYS A 67 -5.62 -6.97 6.06
C CYS A 67 -5.75 -7.13 7.58
N GLU A 68 -5.09 -8.14 8.16
CA GLU A 68 -5.05 -8.34 9.61
C GLU A 68 -4.41 -7.14 10.32
N SER A 69 -3.29 -6.63 9.79
CA SER A 69 -2.60 -5.45 10.33
C SER A 69 -3.47 -4.19 10.29
N LEU A 70 -4.32 -4.07 9.28
CA LEU A 70 -5.25 -2.95 9.09
C LEU A 70 -6.61 -3.17 9.77
N GLN A 71 -6.78 -4.28 10.50
CA GLN A 71 -8.05 -4.73 11.08
C GLN A 71 -9.21 -4.81 10.06
N LYS A 72 -8.91 -5.08 8.79
CA LYS A 72 -9.90 -5.36 7.75
C LYS A 72 -10.29 -6.83 7.78
N LYS A 73 -11.60 -7.12 7.77
CA LYS A 73 -12.14 -8.49 7.67
C LYS A 73 -11.89 -9.08 6.28
N ALA A 74 -10.67 -9.53 6.01
CA ALA A 74 -10.39 -10.40 4.89
C ALA A 74 -10.59 -11.86 5.29
N SER A 75 -11.28 -12.62 4.46
CA SER A 75 -11.42 -14.06 4.63
C SER A 75 -10.31 -14.79 3.89
N SER A 76 -9.74 -15.84 4.49
CA SER A 76 -8.78 -16.72 3.79
C SER A 76 -9.39 -17.40 2.56
N SER A 77 -10.72 -17.47 2.47
CA SER A 77 -11.45 -17.94 1.29
C SER A 77 -11.46 -16.96 0.12
N MET A 78 -11.22 -15.66 0.35
CA MET A 78 -11.19 -14.65 -0.72
C MET A 78 -10.05 -14.91 -1.72
N VAL A 79 -10.29 -14.57 -2.98
CA VAL A 79 -9.22 -14.62 -3.99
C VAL A 79 -8.33 -13.38 -3.89
N LYS A 80 -7.11 -13.47 -4.44
CA LYS A 80 -6.12 -12.40 -4.38
C LYS A 80 -6.69 -11.06 -4.86
N SER A 81 -7.40 -11.06 -5.98
CA SER A 81 -8.02 -9.86 -6.54
C SER A 81 -9.04 -9.21 -5.60
N GLU A 82 -9.89 -10.00 -4.94
CA GLU A 82 -10.87 -9.48 -3.96
C GLU A 82 -10.19 -8.84 -2.75
N ILE A 83 -9.09 -9.42 -2.28
CA ILE A 83 -8.34 -8.83 -1.16
C ILE A 83 -7.73 -7.48 -1.57
N VAL A 84 -7.18 -7.40 -2.80
CA VAL A 84 -6.62 -6.15 -3.35
C VAL A 84 -7.71 -5.08 -3.48
N ASP A 85 -8.89 -5.47 -3.95
CA ASP A 85 -10.05 -4.60 -4.12
C ASP A 85 -10.52 -4.00 -2.77
N LEU A 86 -10.68 -4.87 -1.78
CA LEU A 86 -11.04 -4.52 -0.40
C LEU A 86 -10.00 -3.60 0.26
N LEU A 87 -8.72 -3.74 -0.06
CA LEU A 87 -7.66 -2.84 0.41
C LEU A 87 -7.67 -1.49 -0.30
N ASN A 88 -7.90 -1.47 -1.62
CA ASN A 88 -8.05 -0.25 -2.40
C ASN A 88 -9.22 0.60 -1.93
N GLY A 89 -10.20 -0.01 -1.25
CA GLY A 89 -11.34 0.69 -0.67
C GLY A 89 -12.44 0.90 -1.69
N GLU A 90 -12.68 -0.07 -2.57
CA GLU A 90 -14.03 -0.26 -3.15
C GLU A 90 -14.98 -0.78 -2.07
N ASP A 91 -15.11 -0.02 -0.98
CA ASP A 91 -16.35 -0.02 -0.21
C ASP A 91 -17.36 0.65 -1.16
N ASN A 92 -18.20 -0.19 -1.77
CA ASN A 92 -19.47 0.24 -2.32
C ASN A 92 -20.31 0.77 -1.15
N ASP A 93 -20.04 1.99 -0.70
CA ASP A 93 -20.96 2.72 0.16
C ASP A 93 -22.00 3.34 -0.78
N ASP A 94 -23.13 2.63 -0.90
CA ASP A 94 -24.40 3.04 -1.51
C ASP A 94 -25.08 4.15 -0.70
#